data_AF-A0A949ARC9-F1
#
_entry.id   AF-A0A949ARC9-F1
#
_cell.length_a   1.000
_cell.length_b   1.000
_cell.length_c   1.000
_cell.angle_alpha   90.00
_cell.angle_beta   90.00
_cell.angle_gamma   90.00
#
_symmetry.space_group_name_H-M   'P 1'
#
loop_
_entity.id
_entity.type
_entity.pdbx_description
1 polymer ?
#
loop_
_entity_poly.entity_id
_entity_poly.type
_entity_poly.pdbx_seq_one_letter_code
_entity_poly.pdbx_strand_id
1 'polypeptide(L)'
;MTEQRTIAYIDCFSGISGDMFLGALLDAGLPEEKLRSQLSLLELDGYALTVGKKSCGAIAATTLSVQTAESHPHRTLADIRQLIAASRLAEPVK
;
A
#
# COMPACT_ATOMS: atom_id res chain seq x y z
N MET A 1 -1.68 -31.31 15.59
CA MET A 1 -2.62 -30.18 15.44
C MET A 1 -2.17 -29.42 14.21
N THR A 2 -2.88 -29.56 13.10
CA THR A 2 -2.58 -28.80 11.87
C THR A 2 -2.96 -27.35 12.12
N GLU A 3 -2.01 -26.42 11.99
CA GLU A 3 -2.31 -24.99 12.03
C GLU A 3 -3.30 -24.67 10.90
N GLN A 4 -4.43 -24.07 11.28
CA GLN A 4 -5.40 -23.58 10.30
C GLN A 4 -4.84 -22.28 9.72
N ARG A 5 -4.38 -22.34 8.46
CA ARG A 5 -3.76 -21.21 7.78
C ARG A 5 -4.79 -20.46 6.95
N THR A 6 -5.04 -19.21 7.29
CA THR A 6 -5.84 -18.31 6.46
C THR A 6 -4.97 -17.81 5.30
N ILE A 7 -5.47 -17.97 4.07
CA ILE A 7 -4.78 -17.55 2.86
C ILE A 7 -5.59 -16.42 2.21
N ALA A 8 -4.95 -15.27 1.98
CA ALA A 8 -5.48 -14.25 1.10
C ALA A 8 -5.05 -14.57 -0.34
N TYR A 9 -6.01 -14.76 -1.24
CA TYR A 9 -5.75 -14.99 -2.66
C TYR A 9 -6.13 -13.75 -3.45
N ILE A 10 -5.26 -13.35 -4.37
CA ILE A 10 -5.47 -12.16 -5.21
C ILE A 10 -5.39 -12.62 -6.66
N ASP A 11 -6.49 -12.46 -7.40
CA ASP A 11 -6.52 -12.67 -8.84
C ASP A 11 -6.22 -11.35 -9.55
N CYS A 12 -4.98 -11.23 -10.06
CA CYS A 12 -4.49 -10.05 -10.78
C CYS A 12 -4.31 -10.35 -12.27
N PHE A 13 -5.33 -10.91 -12.94
CA PHE A 13 -5.24 -11.31 -14.36
C PHE A 13 -4.68 -10.21 -15.30
N SER A 14 -4.90 -8.93 -14.99
CA SER A 14 -4.38 -7.78 -15.76
C SER A 14 -3.41 -6.90 -14.97
N GLY A 15 -2.87 -7.39 -13.85
CA GLY A 15 -2.14 -6.60 -12.87
C GLY A 15 -3.05 -5.78 -11.95
N ILE A 16 -2.45 -5.22 -10.90
CA ILE A 16 -3.10 -4.32 -9.92
C ILE A 16 -2.12 -3.21 -9.54
N SER A 17 -2.61 -1.98 -9.42
CA SER A 17 -1.79 -0.88 -8.90
C SER A 17 -1.65 -0.97 -7.38
N GLY A 18 -0.56 -0.41 -6.83
CA GLY A 18 -0.28 -0.51 -5.40
C GLY A 18 -1.38 0.13 -4.53
N ASP A 19 -1.94 1.25 -4.97
CA ASP A 19 -3.02 1.96 -4.28
C ASP A 19 -4.35 1.19 -4.31
N MET A 20 -4.68 0.53 -5.42
CA MET A 20 -5.81 -0.41 -5.51
C MET A 20 -5.62 -1.60 -4.57
N PHE A 21 -4.40 -2.15 -4.50
CA PHE A 21 -4.12 -3.26 -3.59
C PHE A 21 -4.25 -2.84 -2.12
N LEU A 22 -3.73 -1.66 -1.75
CA LEU A 22 -3.92 -1.12 -0.40
C LEU A 22 -5.40 -0.89 -0.08
N GLY A 23 -6.18 -0.36 -1.03
CA GLY A 23 -7.64 -0.23 -0.87
C GLY A 23 -8.34 -1.56 -0.60
N ALA A 24 -7.97 -2.61 -1.33
CA ALA A 24 -8.50 -3.95 -1.11
C ALA A 24 -8.13 -4.53 0.27
N LEU A 25 -6.91 -4.27 0.77
CA LEU A 25 -6.52 -4.69 2.12
C LEU A 25 -7.33 -3.99 3.21
N LEU A 26 -7.66 -2.71 3.02
CA LEU A 26 -8.54 -1.98 3.95
C LEU A 26 -9.94 -2.60 3.98
N ASP A 27 -10.51 -2.97 2.82
CA ASP A 27 -11.79 -3.71 2.76
C ASP A 27 -11.69 -5.11 3.38
N ALA A 28 -10.53 -5.76 3.31
CA ALA A 28 -10.26 -7.04 3.95
C ALA A 28 -10.05 -6.94 5.48
N GLY A 29 -10.13 -5.73 6.06
CA GLY A 29 -10.08 -5.49 7.51
C GLY A 29 -8.74 -4.98 8.04
N LEU A 30 -7.80 -4.59 7.19
CA LEU A 30 -6.59 -3.89 7.64
C LEU A 30 -6.97 -2.53 8.22
N PRO A 31 -6.60 -2.20 9.48
CA PRO A 31 -6.86 -0.88 10.04
C PRO A 31 -6.05 0.20 9.30
N GLU A 32 -6.70 1.30 8.91
CA GLU A 32 -6.05 2.40 8.19
C GLU A 32 -4.90 3.02 9.00
N GLU A 33 -5.07 3.18 10.31
CA GLU A 33 -4.03 3.69 11.22
C GLU A 33 -2.78 2.80 11.22
N LYS A 34 -2.97 1.47 11.16
CA LYS A 34 -1.86 0.52 11.04
C LYS A 34 -1.13 0.70 9.72
N LEU A 35 -1.86 0.90 8.62
CA LEU A 35 -1.24 1.18 7.32
C LEU A 35 -0.42 2.48 7.35
N ARG A 36 -1.01 3.57 7.87
CA ARG A 36 -0.35 4.88 7.97
C ARG A 36 0.91 4.82 8.84
N SER A 37 0.83 4.18 10.00
CA SER A 37 1.98 4.03 10.90
C SER A 37 3.10 3.21 10.27
N GLN A 38 2.79 2.12 9.55
CA GLN A 38 3.81 1.34 8.84
C GLN A 38 4.46 2.13 7.69
N LEU A 39 3.67 2.88 6.91
CA LEU A 39 4.21 3.71 5.83
C LEU A 39 5.09 4.85 6.36
N SER A 40 4.81 5.39 7.55
CA SER A 40 5.67 6.42 8.17
C SER A 40 7.09 5.94 8.46
N LEU A 41 7.30 4.62 8.58
CA LEU A 41 8.63 4.02 8.80
C LEU A 41 9.54 4.11 7.57
N LEU A 42 8.98 4.41 6.39
CA LEU A 42 9.76 4.71 5.19
C LEU A 42 10.46 6.07 5.24
N GLU A 43 10.06 6.95 6.18
CA GLU A 43 10.61 8.30 6.32
C GLU A 43 10.55 9.11 5.00
N LEU A 44 9.44 8.95 4.28
CA LEU A 44 9.17 9.68 3.04
C LEU A 44 8.31 10.91 3.32
N ASP A 45 8.77 12.06 2.83
CA ASP A 45 8.00 13.30 2.86
C ASP A 45 7.29 13.56 1.53
N GLY A 46 6.39 14.54 1.53
CA GLY A 46 5.82 15.10 0.29
C GLY A 46 4.68 14.27 -0.32
N TYR A 47 4.10 13.34 0.43
CA TYR A 47 2.89 12.63 0.03
C TYR A 47 1.78 12.71 1.08
N ALA A 48 0.54 12.61 0.62
CA ALA A 48 -0.65 12.48 1.45
C ALA A 48 -1.49 11.28 0.98
N LEU A 49 -2.11 10.58 1.92
CA LEU A 49 -3.03 9.48 1.62
C LEU A 49 -4.46 9.91 1.86
N THR A 50 -5.29 9.74 0.85
CA THR A 50 -6.74 9.93 0.93
C THR A 50 -7.42 8.58 0.76
N VAL A 51 -8.21 8.18 1.76
CA VAL A 51 -9.06 6.99 1.70
C VAL A 51 -10.48 7.42 1.38
N GLY A 52 -11.11 6.71 0.46
CA GLY A 52 -12.46 6.99 -0.01
C GLY A 52 -13.19 5.72 -0.39
N LYS A 53 -14.42 5.90 -0.87
CA LYS A 53 -15.23 4.81 -1.43
C LYS A 53 -15.55 5.15 -2.88
N LYS A 54 -15.52 4.13 -3.72
CA LYS A 54 -15.96 4.22 -5.11
C LYS A 54 -16.94 3.11 -5.40
N SER A 55 -17.95 3.43 -6.19
CA SER A 55 -18.88 2.44 -6.74
C SER A 55 -18.73 2.36 -8.25
N CYS A 56 -18.72 1.14 -8.79
CA CYS A 56 -18.76 0.85 -10.21
C CYS A 56 -19.91 -0.14 -10.45
N GLY A 57 -21.05 0.38 -10.94
CA GLY A 57 -22.29 -0.41 -10.99
C GLY A 57 -22.70 -0.88 -9.60
N ALA A 58 -22.88 -2.19 -9.42
CA ALA A 58 -23.28 -2.81 -8.16
C ALA A 58 -22.11 -3.11 -7.20
N ILE A 59 -20.87 -2.79 -7.58
CA ILE A 59 -19.68 -3.08 -6.79
C ILE A 59 -19.24 -1.81 -6.07
N ALA A 60 -19.06 -1.88 -4.76
CA ALA A 60 -18.44 -0.84 -3.95
C ALA A 60 -17.07 -1.30 -3.47
N ALA A 61 -16.09 -0.40 -3.47
CA ALA A 61 -14.72 -0.67 -3.02
C ALA A 61 -14.14 0.54 -2.27
N THR A 62 -13.21 0.27 -1.36
CA THR A 62 -12.32 1.28 -0.80
C THR A 62 -11.27 1.67 -1.84
N THR A 63 -11.15 2.97 -2.06
CA THR A 63 -10.08 3.57 -2.84
C THR A 63 -9.07 4.21 -1.91
N LEU A 64 -7.79 3.97 -2.16
CA LEU A 64 -6.72 4.75 -1.58
C LEU A 64 -6.06 5.55 -2.71
N SER A 65 -5.78 6.83 -2.47
CA SER A 65 -5.08 7.68 -3.42
C SER A 65 -3.85 8.27 -2.74
N VAL A 66 -2.71 8.18 -3.42
CA VAL A 66 -1.45 8.81 -3.00
C VAL A 66 -1.29 10.11 -3.77
N GLN A 67 -1.43 11.22 -3.05
CA GLN A 67 -1.22 12.56 -3.60
C GLN A 67 0.21 13.00 -3.31
N THR A 68 0.89 13.58 -4.29
CA THR A 68 2.27 14.06 -4.16
C THR A 68 2.39 15.46 -4.77
N ALA A 69 3.31 16.29 -4.27
CA ALA A 69 3.65 17.53 -4.95
C ALA A 69 4.26 17.26 -6.35
N GLU A 70 4.05 18.15 -7.32
CA GLU A 70 4.40 17.95 -8.74
C GLU A 70 5.91 17.85 -9.03
N SER A 71 6.78 18.13 -8.04
CA SER A 71 8.23 18.01 -8.21
C SER A 71 8.72 16.66 -7.67
N HIS A 72 8.75 15.66 -8.55
CA HIS A 72 9.33 14.36 -8.22
C HIS A 72 10.80 14.35 -8.62
N PRO A 73 11.74 14.06 -7.69
CA PRO A 73 13.07 13.68 -8.10
C PRO A 73 12.95 12.38 -8.92
N HIS A 74 13.58 12.33 -10.10
CA HIS A 74 13.74 11.08 -10.81
C HIS A 74 14.47 10.09 -9.90
N ARG A 75 13.82 8.97 -9.60
CA ARG A 75 14.41 7.88 -8.83
C ARG A 75 14.58 6.66 -9.73
N THR A 76 15.77 6.13 -9.73
CA THR A 76 16.07 4.82 -10.30
C THR A 76 15.64 3.72 -9.32
N LEU A 77 15.63 2.48 -9.80
CA LEU A 77 15.41 1.33 -8.92
C LEU A 77 16.47 1.25 -7.80
N ALA A 78 17.72 1.63 -8.09
CA ALA A 78 18.78 1.62 -7.08
C ALA A 78 18.47 2.60 -5.94
N ASP A 79 17.99 3.80 -6.28
CA ASP A 79 17.58 4.81 -5.29
C ASP A 79 16.43 4.29 -4.42
N ILE A 80 15.43 3.66 -5.04
CA ILE A 80 14.28 3.08 -4.32
C ILE A 80 14.75 1.98 -3.36
N ARG A 81 15.64 1.10 -3.79
CA ARG A 81 16.17 0.01 -2.93
C ARG A 81 16.98 0.56 -1.76
N GLN A 82 17.75 1.62 -1.97
CA GLN A 82 18.47 2.29 -0.88
C GLN A 82 17.52 2.92 0.13
N LEU A 83 16.44 3.57 -0.33
CA LEU A 83 15.41 4.12 0.56
C LEU A 83 14.74 3.02 1.41
N ILE A 84 14.37 1.90 0.79
CA ILE A 84 13.79 0.76 1.51
C ILE A 84 14.78 0.19 2.53
N ALA A 85 16.04 -0.01 2.14
CA ALA A 85 17.08 -0.52 3.03
C ALA A 85 17.34 0.40 4.24
N ALA A 86 17.35 1.72 4.02
CA ALA A 86 17.55 2.74 5.04
C ALA A 86 16.33 2.94 5.97
N SER A 87 15.13 2.50 5.56
CA SER A 87 13.90 2.65 6.33
C SER A 87 13.93 1.90 7.67
N ARG A 88 12.96 2.21 8.53
CA ARG A 88 12.73 1.51 9.81
C ARG A 88 11.76 0.33 9.68
N LEU A 89 11.48 -0.12 8.46
CA LEU A 89 10.67 -1.31 8.24
C LEU A 89 11.34 -2.55 8.86
N ALA A 90 10.54 -3.55 9.22
CA ALA A 90 11.06 -4.83 9.68
C ALA A 90 11.80 -5.54 8.53
N GLU A 91 12.88 -6.26 8.84
CA GLU A 91 13.67 -7.01 7.84
C GLU A 91 12.85 -7.90 6.88
N PRO A 92 11.82 -8.67 7.31
CA PRO A 92 11.02 -9.47 6.38
C PRO A 92 10.14 -8.64 5.41
N VAL A 93 10.08 -7.31 5.57
CA VAL A 93 9.31 -6.38 4.74
C VAL A 93 10.22 -5.59 3.78
N LYS A 94 11.54 -5.52 4.05
CA LYS A 94 12.53 -4.84 3.20
C LYS A 94 12.91 -5.70 1.99
#